data_AF-A0AAN0J7I2-F1
#
_entry.id   AF-A0AAN0J7I2-F1
#
_cell.length_a   1.000
_cell.length_b   1.000
_cell.length_c   1.000
_cell.angle_alpha   90.00
_cell.angle_beta   90.00
_cell.angle_gamma   90.00
#
_symmetry.space_group_name_H-M   'P 1'
#
loop_
_entity.id
_entity.type
_entity.pdbx_description
1 polymer ?
#
loop_
_entity_poly.entity_id
_entity_poly.type
_entity_poly.pdbx_seq_one_letter_code
_entity_poly.pdbx_strand_id
1 'polypeptide(L)'
;MSTPNSDVLLDGDHFVNGILYPDPVLREEEYKKVLDFPLQSDDTFVTSYPKSGTVWTISQVKLIKEKVQELSGSISGDTVPLSKMHLADSVSWLEEDGKEFGMALPYPRTLACHMPYHMLPGGEPHKSPAKYIYVMRNPKDVSISFHHYFYVLVERKHEIKFDDYFEMFMLAIFSLSDLKR
;
A
#
# COMPACT_ATOMS: atom_id res chain seq x y z
N MET A 1 21.14 -10.60 -9.83
CA MET A 1 21.55 -9.21 -10.08
C MET A 1 22.34 -8.75 -8.87
N SER A 2 23.40 -7.98 -9.08
CA SER A 2 24.25 -7.43 -8.01
C SER A 2 23.41 -6.56 -7.08
N THR A 3 23.62 -6.70 -5.77
CA THR A 3 23.11 -5.76 -4.76
C THR A 3 23.45 -4.32 -5.18
N PRO A 4 22.53 -3.35 -5.07
CA PRO A 4 22.85 -1.95 -5.29
C PRO A 4 24.07 -1.53 -4.45
N ASN A 5 24.88 -0.60 -4.96
CA ASN A 5 26.00 -0.04 -4.19
C ASN A 5 25.49 0.49 -2.84
N SER A 6 26.28 0.28 -1.78
CA SER A 6 25.96 0.69 -0.39
C SER A 6 25.63 2.17 -0.24
N ASP A 7 26.08 3.01 -1.17
CA ASP A 7 25.92 4.47 -1.14
C ASP A 7 24.49 4.93 -1.49
N VAL A 8 23.62 3.98 -1.86
CA VAL A 8 22.26 4.23 -2.34
C VAL A 8 21.19 3.85 -1.30
N LEU A 9 21.56 3.04 -0.30
CA LEU A 9 20.65 2.61 0.77
C LEU A 9 20.59 3.70 1.85
N LEU A 10 19.38 4.09 2.25
CA LEU A 10 19.20 4.96 3.40
C LEU A 10 19.42 4.15 4.68
N ASP A 11 19.85 4.84 5.74
CA ASP A 11 20.00 4.23 7.06
C ASP A 11 18.64 3.70 7.54
N GLY A 12 18.56 2.39 7.80
CA GLY A 12 17.33 1.68 8.16
C GLY A 12 16.64 0.93 7.01
N ASP A 13 17.02 1.14 5.75
CA ASP A 13 16.48 0.36 4.64
C ASP A 13 16.82 -1.13 4.81
N HIS A 14 15.87 -2.00 4.48
CA HIS A 14 16.00 -3.44 4.67
C HIS A 14 15.27 -4.22 3.58
N PHE A 15 15.66 -5.48 3.40
CA PHE A 15 15.06 -6.35 2.39
C PHE A 15 14.01 -7.27 3.01
N VAL A 16 12.83 -7.35 2.39
CA VAL A 16 11.82 -8.37 2.67
C VAL A 16 11.52 -9.12 1.38
N ASN A 17 11.74 -10.44 1.38
CA ASN A 17 11.60 -11.29 0.19
C ASN A 17 12.36 -10.79 -1.06
N GLY A 18 13.54 -10.18 -0.86
CA GLY A 18 14.37 -9.67 -1.94
C GLY A 18 13.98 -8.27 -2.44
N ILE A 19 12.98 -7.64 -1.84
CA ILE A 19 12.53 -6.29 -2.18
C ILE A 19 12.99 -5.32 -1.10
N LEU A 20 13.51 -4.17 -1.52
CA LEU A 20 13.95 -3.13 -0.60
C LEU A 20 12.76 -2.31 -0.08
N TYR A 21 12.68 -2.15 1.23
CA TYR A 21 11.71 -1.30 1.91
C TYR A 21 12.43 -0.29 2.82
N PRO A 22 11.95 0.97 2.87
CA PRO A 22 12.46 1.96 3.82
C PRO A 22 11.89 1.73 5.22
N ASP A 23 12.66 1.90 6.28
CA ASP A 23 12.09 1.92 7.65
C ASP A 23 11.15 3.14 7.80
N PRO A 24 9.96 3.01 8.41
CA PRO A 24 9.40 1.84 9.09
C PRO A 24 8.49 0.94 8.24
N VAL A 25 8.52 1.07 6.91
CA VAL A 25 7.64 0.31 6.01
C VAL A 25 8.03 -1.16 5.97
N LEU A 26 7.07 -2.03 6.29
CA LEU A 26 7.10 -3.49 6.16
C LEU A 26 8.40 -4.18 6.59
N ARG A 27 8.50 -4.51 7.87
CA ARG A 27 9.54 -5.40 8.39
C ARG A 27 9.19 -6.87 8.16
N GLU A 28 10.21 -7.74 8.16
CA GLU A 28 10.03 -9.17 7.86
C GLU A 28 9.08 -9.88 8.85
N GLU A 29 9.13 -9.50 10.13
CA GLU A 29 8.27 -10.08 11.16
C GLU A 29 6.80 -9.64 11.00
N GLU A 30 6.57 -8.39 10.64
CA GLU A 30 5.28 -7.81 10.32
C GLU A 30 4.71 -8.45 9.04
N TYR A 31 5.55 -8.65 8.03
CA TYR A 31 5.19 -9.36 6.82
C TYR A 31 4.71 -10.79 7.12
N LYS A 32 5.44 -11.54 7.94
CA LYS A 32 5.04 -12.90 8.36
C LYS A 32 3.68 -12.91 9.06
N LYS A 33 3.35 -11.89 9.86
CA LYS A 33 2.07 -11.77 10.56
C LYS A 33 0.90 -11.52 9.62
N VAL A 34 1.09 -10.84 8.49
CA VAL A 34 -0.02 -10.53 7.56
C VAL A 34 -0.27 -11.62 6.52
N LEU A 35 0.64 -12.60 6.38
CA LEU A 35 0.49 -13.71 5.42
C LEU A 35 -0.78 -14.54 5.66
N ASP A 36 -1.11 -14.80 6.93
CA ASP A 36 -2.31 -15.55 7.35
C ASP A 36 -3.49 -14.62 7.71
N PHE A 37 -3.49 -13.39 7.19
CA PHE A 37 -4.59 -12.45 7.42
C PHE A 37 -5.93 -13.08 7.00
N PRO A 38 -6.94 -13.13 7.90
CA PRO A 38 -8.19 -13.83 7.64
C PRO A 38 -9.10 -13.00 6.72
N LEU A 39 -8.92 -13.19 5.41
CA LEU A 39 -9.69 -12.52 4.38
C LEU A 39 -11.13 -13.04 4.28
N GLN A 40 -12.03 -12.14 3.95
CA GLN A 40 -13.47 -12.36 3.83
C GLN A 40 -14.00 -11.89 2.49
N SER A 41 -15.19 -12.38 2.12
CA SER A 41 -15.79 -12.15 0.80
C SER A 41 -16.23 -10.70 0.53
N ASP A 42 -16.38 -9.91 1.59
CA ASP A 42 -16.76 -8.50 1.57
C ASP A 42 -15.55 -7.56 1.75
N ASP A 43 -14.36 -8.09 1.99
CA ASP A 43 -13.12 -7.31 1.98
C ASP A 43 -12.83 -6.77 0.58
N THR A 44 -12.35 -5.53 0.53
CA THR A 44 -11.90 -4.89 -0.70
C THR A 44 -10.49 -4.38 -0.54
N PHE A 45 -9.57 -4.93 -1.31
CA PHE A 45 -8.21 -4.43 -1.46
C PHE A 45 -8.11 -3.36 -2.54
N VAL A 46 -7.50 -2.24 -2.20
CA VAL A 46 -6.96 -1.28 -3.18
C VAL A 46 -5.45 -1.44 -3.20
N THR A 47 -4.94 -2.05 -4.27
CA THR A 47 -3.51 -2.33 -4.42
C THR A 47 -2.92 -1.50 -5.56
N SER A 48 -1.67 -1.11 -5.43
CA SER A 48 -1.01 -0.30 -6.45
C SER A 48 0.48 -0.19 -6.17
N TYR A 49 1.26 0.19 -7.18
CA TYR A 49 2.55 0.79 -6.90
C TYR A 49 2.38 2.15 -6.20
N PRO A 50 3.21 2.52 -5.20
CA PRO A 50 3.06 3.80 -4.52
C PRO A 50 2.97 4.98 -5.49
N LYS A 51 2.13 5.98 -5.17
CA LYS A 51 1.90 7.18 -6.00
C LYS A 51 1.15 6.95 -7.32
N SER A 52 0.60 5.75 -7.52
CA SER A 52 -0.25 5.45 -8.68
C SER A 52 -1.72 5.87 -8.52
N GLY A 53 -2.10 6.47 -7.39
CA GLY A 53 -3.46 6.97 -7.15
C GLY A 53 -4.28 6.19 -6.12
N THR A 54 -3.63 5.41 -5.25
CA THR A 54 -4.25 4.59 -4.19
C THR A 54 -5.26 5.37 -3.37
N VAL A 55 -4.85 6.53 -2.83
CA VAL A 55 -5.71 7.39 -2.00
C VAL A 55 -6.97 7.85 -2.74
N TRP A 56 -6.83 8.20 -4.01
CA TRP A 56 -7.98 8.64 -4.82
C TRP A 56 -8.95 7.49 -5.04
N THR A 57 -8.46 6.31 -5.42
CA THR A 57 -9.28 5.10 -5.60
C THR A 57 -9.95 4.66 -4.30
N ILE A 58 -9.23 4.68 -3.18
CA ILE A 58 -9.78 4.41 -1.85
C ILE A 58 -10.95 5.35 -1.55
N SER A 59 -10.80 6.64 -1.86
CA SER A 59 -11.87 7.64 -1.64
C SER A 59 -13.12 7.29 -2.45
N GLN A 60 -12.96 6.83 -3.70
CA GLN A 60 -14.09 6.36 -4.52
C GLN A 60 -14.74 5.10 -3.93
N VAL A 61 -13.92 4.12 -3.50
CA VAL A 61 -14.42 2.89 -2.87
C VAL A 61 -15.23 3.20 -1.61
N LYS A 62 -14.76 4.15 -0.78
CA LYS A 62 -15.48 4.60 0.42
C LYS A 62 -16.84 5.18 0.08
N LEU A 63 -16.92 6.07 -0.92
CA LEU A 63 -18.18 6.68 -1.37
C LEU A 63 -19.16 5.62 -1.89
N ILE A 64 -18.67 4.66 -2.68
CA ILE A 64 -19.49 3.58 -3.22
C ILE A 64 -20.02 2.68 -2.09
N LYS A 65 -19.14 2.27 -1.15
CA LYS A 65 -19.53 1.44 -0.01
C LYS A 65 -20.57 2.13 0.88
N GLU A 66 -20.36 3.41 1.18
CA GLU A 66 -21.33 4.22 1.93
C GLU A 66 -22.69 4.23 1.22
N LYS A 67 -22.71 4.47 -0.10
CA LYS A 67 -23.96 4.49 -0.85
C LYS A 67 -24.66 3.12 -0.85
N VAL A 68 -23.90 2.03 -0.95
CA VAL A 68 -24.44 0.67 -0.88
C VAL A 68 -25.05 0.41 0.51
N GLN A 69 -24.37 0.78 1.59
CA GLN A 69 -24.87 0.61 2.95
C GLN A 69 -26.12 1.46 3.22
N GLU A 70 -26.20 2.67 2.66
CA GLU A 70 -27.40 3.53 2.71
C GLU A 70 -28.58 2.84 2.03
N LEU A 71 -28.37 2.33 0.81
CA LEU A 71 -29.41 1.67 0.01
C LEU A 71 -29.87 0.32 0.60
N SER A 72 -28.98 -0.40 1.29
CA SER A 72 -29.32 -1.66 1.97
C SER A 72 -29.96 -1.45 3.35
N GLY A 73 -30.03 -0.22 3.85
CA GLY A 73 -30.50 0.07 5.21
C GLY A 73 -29.57 -0.43 6.30
N SER A 74 -28.29 -0.65 5.98
CA SER A 74 -27.27 -1.15 6.93
C SER A 74 -26.65 -0.05 7.80
N ILE A 75 -26.96 1.22 7.54
CA ILE A 75 -26.49 2.37 8.30
C ILE A 75 -27.54 2.76 9.34
N SER A 76 -27.15 2.86 10.62
CA SER A 76 -27.99 3.48 11.66
C SER A 76 -27.81 5.01 11.67
N GLY A 77 -28.79 5.74 12.21
CA GLY A 77 -28.72 7.22 12.28
C GLY A 77 -27.49 7.78 13.01
N ASP A 78 -26.85 6.99 13.88
CA ASP A 78 -25.68 7.38 14.66
C ASP A 78 -24.34 6.95 14.02
N THR A 79 -24.38 6.26 12.87
CA THR A 79 -23.16 5.80 12.18
C THR A 79 -22.46 6.96 11.50
N VAL A 80 -21.16 7.13 11.76
CA VAL A 80 -20.34 8.12 11.04
C VAL A 80 -20.18 7.68 9.58
N PRO A 81 -20.53 8.53 8.59
CA PRO A 81 -20.35 8.19 7.18
C PRO A 81 -18.88 7.94 6.81
N LEU A 82 -18.60 6.92 5.99
CA LEU A 82 -17.24 6.58 5.56
C LEU A 82 -16.54 7.78 4.89
N SER A 83 -17.29 8.56 4.09
CA SER A 83 -16.85 9.79 3.43
C SER A 83 -16.32 10.86 4.39
N LYS A 84 -16.73 10.81 5.67
CA LYS A 84 -16.29 11.75 6.72
C LYS A 84 -15.18 11.19 7.61
N MET A 85 -14.92 9.88 7.57
CA MET A 85 -13.82 9.27 8.32
C MET A 85 -12.48 9.59 7.68
N HIS A 86 -11.47 9.84 8.51
CA HIS A 86 -10.09 9.94 8.02
C HIS A 86 -9.63 8.59 7.45
N LEU A 87 -8.69 8.62 6.50
CA LEU A 87 -8.20 7.38 5.86
C LEU A 87 -7.59 6.42 6.89
N ALA A 88 -6.76 6.97 7.79
CA ALA A 88 -6.12 6.22 8.86
C ALA A 88 -7.11 5.53 9.82
N ASP A 89 -8.38 5.97 9.87
CA ASP A 89 -9.39 5.37 10.76
C ASP A 89 -10.29 4.36 10.04
N SER A 90 -10.23 4.30 8.71
CA SER A 90 -11.22 3.58 7.88
C SER A 90 -10.60 2.64 6.85
N VAL A 91 -9.28 2.63 6.73
CA VAL A 91 -8.50 1.82 5.80
C VAL A 91 -7.24 1.37 6.48
N SER A 92 -6.85 0.12 6.24
CA SER A 92 -5.58 -0.41 6.74
C SER A 92 -4.63 -0.68 5.58
N TRP A 93 -3.46 -0.05 5.58
CA TRP A 93 -2.29 -0.50 4.84
C TRP A 93 -1.63 -1.59 5.66
N LEU A 94 -1.88 -2.85 5.31
CA LEU A 94 -1.50 -3.98 6.17
C LEU A 94 0.01 -4.05 6.42
N GLU A 95 0.81 -3.56 5.47
CA GLU A 95 2.27 -3.49 5.59
C GLU A 95 2.78 -2.43 6.58
N GLU A 96 1.96 -1.45 6.95
CA GLU A 96 2.31 -0.35 7.84
C GLU A 96 1.53 -0.44 9.17
N ASP A 97 0.21 -0.65 9.09
CA ASP A 97 -0.68 -0.68 10.25
C ASP A 97 -0.71 -2.04 10.96
N GLY A 98 -0.32 -3.11 10.25
CA GLY A 98 -0.29 -4.48 10.77
C GLY A 98 -1.64 -5.20 10.80
N LYS A 99 -1.58 -6.49 11.13
CA LYS A 99 -2.73 -7.40 11.12
C LYS A 99 -3.80 -7.02 12.13
N GLU A 100 -3.39 -6.64 13.33
CA GLU A 100 -4.29 -6.34 14.45
C GLU A 100 -5.19 -5.15 14.10
N PHE A 101 -4.63 -4.10 13.51
CA PHE A 101 -5.40 -2.94 13.07
C PHE A 101 -6.36 -3.30 11.93
N GLY A 102 -5.89 -4.01 10.90
CA GLY A 102 -6.75 -4.46 9.81
C GLY A 102 -7.88 -5.38 10.26
N MET A 103 -7.69 -6.16 11.33
CA MET A 103 -8.75 -6.98 11.94
C MET A 103 -9.75 -6.18 12.78
N ALA A 104 -9.33 -5.04 13.35
CA ALA A 104 -10.18 -4.18 14.16
C ALA A 104 -11.12 -3.28 13.34
N LEU A 105 -10.88 -3.14 12.02
CA LEU A 105 -11.73 -2.34 11.14
C LEU A 105 -13.16 -2.91 11.06
N PRO A 106 -14.19 -2.05 11.01
CA PRO A 106 -15.57 -2.47 10.82
C PRO A 106 -15.80 -3.04 9.42
N TYR A 107 -16.77 -3.96 9.31
CA TYR A 107 -17.17 -4.54 8.03
C TYR A 107 -18.12 -3.61 7.25
N PRO A 108 -18.03 -3.60 5.90
CA PRO A 108 -17.07 -4.33 5.06
C PRO A 108 -15.71 -3.60 4.97
N ARG A 109 -14.61 -4.30 5.28
CA ARG A 109 -13.29 -3.68 5.43
C ARG A 109 -12.71 -3.19 4.10
N THR A 110 -12.03 -2.05 4.14
CA THR A 110 -11.21 -1.58 3.03
C THR A 110 -9.76 -1.74 3.44
N LEU A 111 -9.03 -2.53 2.67
CA LEU A 111 -7.63 -2.82 2.89
C LEU A 111 -6.82 -2.21 1.74
N ALA A 112 -5.60 -1.82 2.01
CA ALA A 112 -4.68 -1.29 1.02
C ALA A 112 -3.35 -2.01 1.16
N CYS A 113 -2.63 -2.10 0.04
CA CYS A 113 -1.27 -2.60 0.08
C CYS A 113 -0.48 -2.21 -1.18
N HIS A 114 0.81 -1.99 -1.00
CA HIS A 114 1.79 -1.76 -2.04
C HIS A 114 2.60 -3.02 -2.39
N MET A 115 2.53 -4.08 -1.58
CA MET A 115 3.20 -5.36 -1.84
C MET A 115 2.89 -5.92 -3.25
N PRO A 116 3.87 -6.56 -3.91
CA PRO A 116 3.62 -7.20 -5.19
C PRO A 116 2.70 -8.40 -5.05
N TYR A 117 2.16 -8.84 -6.19
CA TYR A 117 1.16 -9.90 -6.26
C TYR A 117 1.48 -11.17 -5.43
N HIS A 118 2.74 -11.61 -5.43
CA HIS A 118 3.16 -12.83 -4.74
C HIS A 118 3.40 -12.64 -3.23
N MET A 119 3.38 -11.40 -2.75
CA MET A 119 3.51 -11.02 -1.35
C MET A 119 2.20 -10.48 -0.76
N LEU A 120 1.08 -10.57 -1.49
CA LEU A 120 -0.18 -10.10 -0.97
C LEU A 120 -0.60 -10.90 0.28
N PRO A 121 -1.18 -10.23 1.29
CA PRO A 121 -1.58 -10.86 2.54
C PRO A 121 -2.82 -11.74 2.33
N GLY A 122 -2.99 -12.76 3.18
CA GLY A 122 -4.14 -13.66 3.14
C GLY A 122 -4.07 -14.76 2.06
N GLY A 123 -2.86 -15.15 1.67
CA GLY A 123 -2.59 -16.25 0.74
C GLY A 123 -2.60 -15.86 -0.74
N GLU A 124 -2.78 -16.84 -1.63
CA GLU A 124 -2.71 -16.62 -3.06
C GLU A 124 -3.90 -15.77 -3.56
N PRO A 125 -3.67 -14.59 -4.19
CA PRO A 125 -4.75 -13.66 -4.52
C PRO A 125 -5.85 -14.23 -5.42
N HIS A 126 -5.52 -15.17 -6.31
CA HIS A 126 -6.51 -15.81 -7.19
C HIS A 126 -7.40 -16.85 -6.49
N LYS A 127 -7.05 -17.26 -5.26
CA LYS A 127 -7.86 -18.13 -4.39
C LYS A 127 -8.49 -17.37 -3.24
N SER A 128 -8.17 -16.08 -3.10
CA SER A 128 -8.65 -15.24 -2.01
C SER A 128 -10.16 -14.98 -2.15
N PRO A 129 -10.91 -14.96 -1.03
CA PRO A 129 -12.31 -14.56 -1.05
C PRO A 129 -12.48 -13.04 -1.27
N ALA A 130 -11.44 -12.24 -1.00
CA ALA A 130 -11.50 -10.79 -1.09
C ALA A 130 -11.53 -10.29 -2.55
N LYS A 131 -12.01 -9.06 -2.74
CA LYS A 131 -11.99 -8.37 -4.04
C LYS A 131 -10.76 -7.48 -4.15
N TYR A 132 -10.10 -7.47 -5.30
CA TYR A 132 -8.91 -6.65 -5.53
C TYR A 132 -9.15 -5.63 -6.64
N ILE A 133 -8.80 -4.38 -6.35
CA ILE A 133 -8.73 -3.28 -7.31
C ILE A 133 -7.26 -2.90 -7.42
N TYR A 134 -6.63 -3.24 -8.55
CA TYR A 134 -5.26 -2.82 -8.84
C TYR A 134 -5.26 -1.53 -9.65
N VAL A 135 -4.52 -0.52 -9.19
CA VAL A 135 -4.41 0.77 -9.85
C VAL A 135 -3.00 0.96 -10.39
N MET A 136 -2.92 1.27 -11.68
CA MET A 136 -1.67 1.60 -12.36
C MET A 136 -1.71 3.00 -12.93
N ARG A 137 -0.57 3.66 -12.92
CA ARG A 137 -0.34 4.98 -13.50
C ARG A 137 0.88 4.92 -14.40
N ASN A 138 0.95 5.81 -15.40
CA ASN A 138 2.13 5.95 -16.25
C ASN A 138 3.39 6.09 -15.37
N PRO A 139 4.41 5.22 -15.55
CA PRO A 139 5.59 5.20 -14.68
C PRO A 139 6.37 6.52 -14.70
N LYS A 140 6.27 7.31 -15.78
CA LYS A 140 6.87 8.65 -15.85
C LYS A 140 6.21 9.63 -14.88
N ASP A 141 4.89 9.57 -14.73
CA ASP A 141 4.17 10.42 -13.78
C ASP A 141 4.36 9.93 -12.34
N VAL A 142 4.44 8.59 -12.17
CA VAL A 142 4.73 7.96 -10.88
C VAL A 142 6.11 8.41 -10.38
N SER A 143 7.14 8.38 -11.23
CA SER A 143 8.50 8.77 -10.82
C SER A 143 8.56 10.21 -10.36
N ILE A 144 7.92 11.15 -11.05
CA ILE A 144 7.87 12.56 -10.63
C ILE A 144 7.05 12.73 -9.35
N SER A 145 5.90 12.06 -9.24
CA SER A 145 5.08 12.14 -8.03
C SER A 145 5.79 11.56 -6.80
N PHE A 146 6.58 10.51 -6.99
CA PHE A 146 7.35 9.86 -5.94
C PHE A 146 8.56 10.72 -5.54
N HIS A 147 9.24 11.37 -6.49
CA HIS A 147 10.32 12.33 -6.23
C HIS A 147 9.89 13.43 -5.26
N HIS A 148 8.77 14.09 -5.56
CA HIS A 148 8.24 15.14 -4.69
C HIS A 148 7.76 14.60 -3.34
N TYR A 149 7.17 13.41 -3.31
CA TYR A 149 6.70 12.79 -2.07
C TYR A 149 7.86 12.38 -1.16
N PHE A 150 8.93 11.84 -1.73
CA PHE A 150 10.11 11.41 -1.01
C PHE A 150 10.76 12.58 -0.24
N TYR A 151 10.85 13.78 -0.82
CA TYR A 151 11.35 14.95 -0.09
C TYR A 151 10.45 15.43 1.05
N VAL A 152 9.15 15.17 0.97
CA VAL A 152 8.21 15.47 2.06
C VAL A 152 8.37 14.45 3.19
N LEU A 153 8.53 13.16 2.84
CA LEU A 153 8.67 12.08 3.82
C LEU A 153 9.98 12.11 4.59
N VAL A 154 11.11 12.26 3.87
CA VAL A 154 12.43 12.04 4.47
C VAL A 154 12.94 13.31 5.17
N GLU A 155 12.18 14.42 5.14
CA GLU A 155 12.57 15.77 5.61
C GLU A 155 13.93 16.29 5.07
N ARG A 156 14.58 15.52 4.18
CA ARG A 156 15.84 15.82 3.51
C ARG A 156 15.60 16.73 2.33
N LYS A 157 15.18 17.95 2.62
CA LYS A 157 15.24 19.01 1.63
C LYS A 157 16.71 19.19 1.25
N HIS A 158 17.05 18.82 0.01
CA HIS A 158 18.24 19.25 -0.75
C HIS A 158 19.48 18.34 -0.85
N GLU A 159 19.46 17.05 -0.46
CA GLU A 159 20.67 16.21 -0.59
C GLU A 159 20.77 15.36 -1.89
N ILE A 160 19.65 14.85 -2.42
CA ILE A 160 19.67 13.95 -3.60
C ILE A 160 19.31 14.73 -4.87
N LYS A 161 20.13 14.65 -5.92
CA LYS A 161 19.82 15.25 -7.23
C LYS A 161 18.77 14.42 -7.96
N PHE A 162 18.04 15.04 -8.89
CA PHE A 162 17.00 14.33 -9.65
C PHE A 162 17.55 13.14 -10.44
N ASP A 163 18.72 13.29 -11.07
CA ASP A 163 19.33 12.22 -11.88
C ASP A 163 19.65 11.00 -11.00
N ASP A 164 20.27 11.22 -9.83
CA ASP A 164 20.56 10.16 -8.86
C ASP A 164 19.27 9.47 -8.39
N TYR A 165 18.25 10.24 -8.03
CA TYR A 165 16.93 9.72 -7.70
C TYR A 165 16.31 8.89 -8.85
N PHE A 166 16.43 9.37 -10.08
CA PHE A 166 15.84 8.72 -11.23
C PHE A 166 16.52 7.39 -11.54
N GLU A 167 17.84 7.32 -11.40
CA GLU A 167 18.59 6.06 -11.47
C GLU A 167 18.14 5.09 -10.37
N MET A 168 17.98 5.56 -9.13
CA MET A 168 17.44 4.73 -8.04
C MET A 168 16.04 4.19 -8.34
N PHE A 169 15.15 5.04 -8.87
CA PHE A 169 13.80 4.65 -9.28
C PHE A 169 13.83 3.58 -10.37
N MET A 170 14.71 3.72 -11.37
CA MET A 170 14.87 2.77 -12.48
C MET A 170 15.50 1.44 -12.04
N LEU A 171 16.41 1.48 -11.05
CA LEU A 171 17.01 0.29 -10.43
C LEU A 171 16.06 -0.46 -9.48
N ALA A 172 14.80 -0.05 -9.41
CA ALA A 172 13.81 -0.62 -8.53
C ALA A 172 14.17 -0.53 -7.03
N ILE A 173 15.08 0.38 -6.65
CA ILE A 173 15.43 0.62 -5.24
C ILE A 173 14.22 1.18 -4.48
N PHE A 174 13.29 1.81 -5.20
CA PHE A 174 11.98 2.22 -4.68
C PHE A 174 10.82 1.33 -5.16
N SER A 175 11.11 0.21 -5.85
CA SER A 175 10.12 -0.60 -6.54
C SER A 175 9.99 -2.03 -6.04
N LEU A 176 8.73 -2.44 -5.96
CA LEU A 176 8.23 -3.75 -5.55
C LEU A 176 8.35 -4.82 -6.64
N SER A 177 9.30 -4.67 -7.56
CA SER A 177 9.38 -5.49 -8.77
C SER A 177 10.63 -6.34 -8.77
N ASP A 178 10.53 -7.53 -8.17
CA ASP A 178 11.41 -8.67 -8.50
C ASP A 178 10.53 -9.80 -9.09
N LEU A 179 10.00 -9.55 -10.29
CA LEU A 179 9.44 -10.60 -11.15
C LEU A 179 10.58 -11.17 -12.00
N LYS A 180 11.26 -12.18 -11.47
CA LYS A 180 12.06 -13.09 -12.29
C LYS A 180 11.11 -13.77 -13.29
N ARG A 181 11.31 -13.50 -14.58
CA ARG A 181 11.00 -14.44 -15.65
C ARG A 181 11.97 -15.62 -15.60
#